data_AF-A0A8T3XVM0-F1
#
_entry.id   AF-A0A8T3XVM0-F1
#
_cell.length_a   1.000
_cell.length_b   1.000
_cell.length_c   1.000
_cell.angle_alpha   90.00
_cell.angle_beta   90.00
_cell.angle_gamma   90.00
#
_symmetry.space_group_name_H-M   'P 1'
#
loop_
_entity.id
_entity.type
_entity.pdbx_description
1 polymer ?
#
loop_
_entity_poly.entity_id
_entity_poly.type
_entity_poly.pdbx_seq_one_letter_code
_entity_poly.pdbx_strand_id
1 'polypeptide(L)'
;MSEKLDRVIELLESINKWVKLTGVEKAKQVIEKEFSDETKTLVYHLSDGRSSDDIERLLNKKTTDNTIRTWWKRWSKMGIMEIHPNYKKRYWKTFDLEDFGIEIPEVTENVVQEPVKENKEVENNVGQEQ
;
A
#
# COMPACT_ATOMS: atom_id res chain seq x y z
N MET A 1 -17.90 28.69 -16.41
CA MET A 1 -17.76 27.75 -15.27
C MET A 1 -16.40 27.03 -15.34
N SER A 2 -15.95 26.63 -16.54
CA SER A 2 -14.60 26.05 -16.80
C SER A 2 -13.44 26.93 -16.30
N GLU A 3 -13.35 28.19 -16.74
CA GLU A 3 -12.18 29.04 -16.49
C GLU A 3 -11.82 29.22 -14.99
N LYS A 4 -12.85 29.33 -14.12
CA LYS A 4 -12.63 29.41 -12.67
C LYS A 4 -12.13 28.09 -12.09
N LEU A 5 -12.62 26.96 -12.61
CA LEU A 5 -12.18 25.62 -12.20
C LEU A 5 -10.74 25.37 -12.66
N ASP A 6 -10.42 25.74 -13.89
CA ASP A 6 -9.08 25.63 -14.47
C ASP A 6 -8.09 26.45 -13.63
N ARG A 7 -8.45 27.67 -13.26
CA ARG A 7 -7.63 28.50 -12.37
C ARG A 7 -7.42 27.89 -10.98
N VAL A 8 -8.43 27.23 -10.41
CA VAL A 8 -8.29 26.53 -9.12
C VAL A 8 -7.34 25.35 -9.25
N ILE A 9 -7.42 24.57 -10.32
CA ILE A 9 -6.52 23.45 -10.59
C ILE A 9 -5.08 23.94 -10.71
N GLU A 10 -4.81 24.99 -11.49
CA GLU A 10 -3.47 25.59 -11.62
C GLU A 10 -2.88 26.02 -10.27
N LEU A 11 -3.70 26.63 -9.41
CA LEU A 11 -3.28 27.07 -8.08
C LEU A 11 -2.99 25.87 -7.18
N LEU A 12 -3.81 24.83 -7.21
CA LEU A 12 -3.60 23.60 -6.44
C LEU A 12 -2.32 22.88 -6.88
N GLU A 13 -2.07 22.77 -8.18
CA GLU A 13 -0.82 22.19 -8.70
C GLU A 13 0.40 23.01 -8.28
N SER A 14 0.29 24.34 -8.32
CA SER A 14 1.37 25.24 -7.89
C SER A 14 1.65 25.08 -6.39
N ILE A 15 0.61 25.04 -5.55
CA ILE A 15 0.75 24.77 -4.12
C ILE A 15 1.39 23.40 -3.90
N ASN A 16 0.94 22.37 -4.63
CA ASN A 16 1.50 21.03 -4.53
C ASN A 16 3.00 20.99 -4.87
N LYS A 17 3.44 21.72 -5.90
CA LYS A 17 4.86 21.87 -6.24
C LYS A 17 5.67 22.46 -5.08
N TRP A 18 5.19 23.55 -4.48
CA TRP A 18 5.87 24.18 -3.35
C TRP A 18 5.84 23.32 -2.08
N VAL A 19 4.75 22.59 -1.82
CA VAL A 19 4.64 21.63 -0.71
C VAL A 19 5.63 20.49 -0.89
N LYS A 20 5.73 19.90 -2.09
CA LYS A 20 6.73 18.86 -2.37
C LYS A 20 8.14 19.38 -2.17
N LEU A 21 8.48 20.54 -2.75
CA LEU A 21 9.81 21.13 -2.65
C LEU A 21 10.25 21.39 -1.21
N THR A 22 9.33 21.86 -0.37
CA THR A 22 9.63 22.22 1.03
C THR A 22 9.47 21.07 2.01
N GLY A 23 8.64 20.08 1.67
CA GLY A 23 8.25 18.99 2.55
C GLY A 23 8.99 17.67 2.31
N VAL A 24 9.53 17.42 1.10
CA VAL A 24 10.08 16.12 0.73
C VAL A 24 11.24 15.68 1.62
N GLU A 25 12.12 16.60 2.01
CA GLU A 25 13.27 16.30 2.87
C GLU A 25 12.81 15.84 4.26
N LYS A 26 11.85 16.57 4.84
CA LYS A 26 11.30 16.20 6.15
C LYS A 26 10.51 14.90 6.09
N ALA A 27 9.77 14.68 5.00
CA ALA A 27 9.07 13.42 4.77
C ALA A 27 10.08 12.26 4.68
N LYS A 28 11.15 12.42 3.90
CA LYS A 28 12.23 11.45 3.76
C LYS A 28 12.83 11.08 5.11
N GLN A 29 13.19 12.05 5.95
CA GLN A 29 13.73 11.80 7.30
C GLN A 29 12.76 11.00 8.19
N VAL A 30 11.47 11.27 8.11
CA VAL A 30 10.44 10.51 8.86
C VAL A 30 10.36 9.08 8.33
N ILE A 31 10.35 8.90 7.01
CA ILE A 31 10.24 7.60 6.34
C ILE A 31 11.50 6.75 6.63
N GLU A 32 12.70 7.29 6.44
CA GLU A 32 13.97 6.59 6.74
C GLU A 32 14.06 6.13 8.20
N LYS A 33 13.66 7.01 9.13
CA LYS A 33 13.63 6.65 10.55
C LYS A 33 12.63 5.52 10.82
N GLU A 34 11.46 5.59 10.19
CA GLU A 34 10.36 4.65 10.41
C GLU A 34 10.63 3.26 9.83
N PHE A 35 11.23 3.21 8.64
CA PHE A 35 11.53 2.01 7.85
C PHE A 35 13.02 1.63 7.90
N SER A 36 13.70 1.98 9.01
CA SER A 36 15.06 1.52 9.31
C SER A 36 15.15 0.03 9.63
N ASP A 37 14.02 -0.62 9.88
CA ASP A 37 13.91 -2.04 10.19
C ASP A 37 13.42 -2.80 8.94
N GLU A 38 14.17 -3.82 8.53
CA GLU A 38 13.88 -4.67 7.36
C GLU A 38 12.44 -5.24 7.40
N THR A 39 11.98 -5.68 8.56
CA THR A 39 10.64 -6.29 8.71
C THR A 39 9.55 -5.25 8.48
N LYS A 40 9.71 -4.04 9.02
CA LYS A 40 8.76 -2.94 8.76
C LYS A 40 8.72 -2.54 7.30
N THR A 41 9.88 -2.45 6.64
CA THR A 41 10.00 -2.15 5.21
C THR A 41 9.23 -3.17 4.38
N LEU A 42 9.43 -4.46 4.65
CA LEU A 42 8.70 -5.52 3.98
C LEU A 42 7.20 -5.52 4.28
N VAL A 43 6.79 -5.30 5.53
CA VAL A 43 5.37 -5.18 5.88
C VAL A 43 4.72 -4.06 5.10
N TYR A 44 5.34 -2.88 5.05
CA TYR A 44 4.80 -1.74 4.30
C TYR A 44 4.70 -2.05 2.81
N HIS A 45 5.76 -2.61 2.21
CA HIS A 45 5.76 -2.98 0.80
C HIS A 45 4.62 -3.93 0.44
N LEU A 46 4.40 -4.96 1.28
CA LEU A 46 3.34 -5.97 1.14
C LEU A 46 1.95 -5.46 1.53
N SER A 47 1.82 -4.24 2.03
CA SER A 47 0.53 -3.65 2.41
C SER A 47 -0.14 -3.00 1.21
N ASP A 48 -0.74 -3.83 0.37
CA ASP A 48 -1.45 -3.49 -0.88
C ASP A 48 -2.96 -3.76 -0.78
N GLY A 49 -3.51 -3.88 0.43
CA GLY A 49 -4.86 -4.36 0.68
C GLY A 49 -4.97 -5.85 1.03
N ARG A 50 -3.85 -6.57 1.14
CA ARG A 50 -3.75 -7.88 1.82
C ARG A 50 -4.18 -7.81 3.30
N SER A 51 -4.55 -8.96 3.87
CA SER A 51 -4.80 -9.03 5.31
C SER A 51 -3.49 -9.12 6.10
N SER A 52 -3.50 -8.68 7.36
CA SER A 52 -2.34 -8.78 8.26
C SER A 52 -1.86 -10.22 8.42
N ASP A 53 -2.79 -11.16 8.42
CA ASP A 53 -2.53 -12.59 8.61
C ASP A 53 -1.86 -13.17 7.35
N ASP A 54 -2.22 -12.67 6.16
CA ASP A 54 -1.53 -13.04 4.91
C ASP A 54 -0.09 -12.53 4.94
N ILE A 55 0.12 -11.26 5.32
CA ILE A 55 1.45 -10.66 5.40
C ILE A 55 2.33 -11.37 6.44
N GLU A 56 1.79 -11.73 7.61
CA GLU A 56 2.51 -12.55 8.60
C GLU A 56 3.01 -13.86 8.00
N ARG A 57 2.17 -14.56 7.23
CA ARG A 57 2.55 -15.81 6.56
C ARG A 57 3.62 -15.58 5.51
N LEU A 58 3.48 -14.53 4.70
CA LEU A 58 4.47 -14.16 3.68
C LEU A 58 5.84 -13.87 4.32
N LEU A 59 5.85 -13.25 5.50
CA LEU A 59 7.08 -12.93 6.22
C LEU A 59 7.60 -14.08 7.08
N ASN A 60 7.12 -15.32 6.88
CA ASN A 60 7.52 -16.49 7.65
C ASN A 60 7.51 -16.26 9.17
N LYS A 61 6.49 -15.52 9.67
CA LYS A 61 6.34 -15.17 11.09
C LYS A 61 7.49 -14.37 11.70
N LYS A 62 8.27 -13.62 10.90
CA LYS A 62 9.21 -12.60 11.41
C LYS A 62 8.51 -11.55 12.30
N THR A 63 7.21 -11.34 12.11
CA THR A 63 6.34 -10.50 12.94
C THR A 63 4.93 -11.09 13.00
N THR A 64 4.08 -10.60 13.91
CA THR A 64 2.72 -11.10 14.12
C THR A 64 1.66 -10.20 13.48
N ASP A 65 0.50 -10.75 13.13
CA ASP A 65 -0.63 -9.97 12.59
C ASP A 65 -1.00 -8.78 13.48
N ASN A 66 -0.97 -8.97 14.80
CA ASN A 66 -1.32 -7.93 15.76
C ASN A 66 -0.29 -6.78 15.74
N THR A 67 0.99 -7.11 15.55
CA THR A 67 2.07 -6.12 15.41
C THR A 67 1.92 -5.35 14.11
N ILE A 68 1.62 -6.05 13.00
CA ILE A 68 1.34 -5.44 11.69
C ILE A 68 0.19 -4.43 11.79
N ARG A 69 -0.95 -4.83 12.39
CA ARG A 69 -2.10 -3.92 12.59
C ARG A 69 -1.74 -2.71 13.47
N THR A 70 -0.85 -2.89 14.43
CA THR A 70 -0.37 -1.79 15.29
C THR A 70 0.45 -0.79 14.49
N TRP A 71 1.35 -1.27 13.63
CA TRP A 71 2.11 -0.42 12.70
C TRP A 71 1.20 0.30 11.72
N TRP A 72 0.25 -0.39 11.07
CA TRP A 72 -0.72 0.22 10.17
C TRP A 72 -1.49 1.38 10.81
N LYS A 73 -2.02 1.18 12.02
CA LYS A 73 -2.71 2.25 12.76
C LYS A 73 -1.81 3.45 13.02
N ARG A 74 -0.52 3.21 13.31
CA ARG A 74 0.46 4.28 13.52
C ARG A 74 0.77 5.01 12.22
N TRP A 75 1.11 4.28 11.16
CA TRP A 75 1.45 4.83 9.85
C TRP A 75 0.30 5.60 9.23
N SER A 76 -0.94 5.15 9.43
CA SER A 76 -2.11 5.89 8.97
C SER A 76 -2.31 7.21 9.70
N LYS A 77 -2.07 7.27 11.02
CA LYS A 77 -2.04 8.54 11.77
C LYS A 77 -0.93 9.48 11.31
N MET A 78 0.15 8.94 10.75
CA MET A 78 1.26 9.70 10.17
C MET A 78 1.00 10.13 8.71
N GLY A 79 -0.08 9.67 8.08
CA GLY A 79 -0.37 9.92 6.66
C GLY A 79 0.45 9.08 5.68
N ILE A 80 1.13 8.04 6.17
CA ILE A 80 1.96 7.13 5.35
C ILE A 80 1.10 6.01 4.70
N MET A 81 -0.07 5.75 5.28
CA MET A 81 -0.98 4.72 4.78
C MET A 81 -2.43 5.17 4.90
N GLU A 82 -3.27 4.56 4.09
CA GLU A 82 -4.70 4.80 4.10
C GLU A 82 -5.49 3.51 4.32
N ILE A 83 -6.70 3.64 4.85
CA ILE A 83 -7.61 2.52 5.00
C ILE A 83 -8.12 2.16 3.62
N HIS A 84 -8.04 0.88 3.28
CA HIS A 84 -8.53 0.36 2.01
C HIS A 84 -10.04 0.64 1.88
N PRO A 85 -10.51 1.26 0.78
CA PRO A 85 -11.89 1.73 0.65
C PRO A 85 -12.93 0.62 0.82
N ASN A 86 -12.63 -0.57 0.27
CA ASN A 86 -13.53 -1.73 0.33
C ASN A 86 -13.34 -2.60 1.57
N TYR A 87 -12.30 -2.38 2.38
CA TYR A 87 -11.96 -3.25 3.50
C TYR A 87 -11.57 -2.41 4.73
N LYS A 88 -12.56 -2.12 5.58
CA LYS A 88 -12.47 -1.21 6.75
C LYS A 88 -11.29 -1.43 7.72
N LYS A 89 -10.62 -2.59 7.67
CA LYS A 89 -9.52 -2.96 8.56
C LYS A 89 -8.19 -3.19 7.85
N ARG A 90 -8.16 -3.10 6.51
CA ARG A 90 -6.95 -3.29 5.71
C ARG A 90 -6.42 -1.92 5.32
N TYR A 91 -5.12 -1.85 5.13
CA TYR A 91 -4.43 -0.63 4.77
C TYR A 91 -3.70 -0.84 3.46
N TRP A 92 -3.51 0.24 2.70
CA TRP A 92 -2.64 0.29 1.55
C TRP A 92 -1.57 1.38 1.69
N LYS A 93 -0.41 1.17 1.09
CA LYS A 93 0.63 2.18 0.97
C LYS A 93 0.16 3.34 0.09
N THR A 94 0.52 4.57 0.45
CA THR A 94 0.18 5.78 -0.33
C THR A 94 1.28 6.20 -1.31
N PHE A 95 2.48 5.62 -1.16
CA PHE A 95 3.64 5.84 -2.01
C PHE A 95 4.58 4.63 -1.97
N ASP A 96 5.48 4.54 -2.94
CA ASP A 96 6.54 3.54 -2.99
C ASP A 96 7.77 4.03 -2.20
N LEU A 97 8.47 3.12 -1.50
CA LEU A 97 9.59 3.50 -0.62
C LEU A 97 10.83 3.93 -1.43
N GLU A 98 10.93 3.42 -2.65
CA GLU A 98 11.96 3.69 -3.63
C GLU A 98 11.96 5.16 -4.07
N ASP A 99 10.79 5.81 -4.09
CA ASP A 99 10.66 7.26 -4.35
C ASP A 99 11.40 8.11 -3.31
N PHE A 100 11.68 7.54 -2.13
CA PHE A 100 12.42 8.17 -1.04
C PHE A 100 13.84 7.63 -0.88
N GLY A 101 14.29 6.76 -1.80
CA GLY A 101 15.63 6.16 -1.79
C GLY A 101 15.80 5.02 -0.79
N ILE A 102 14.70 4.37 -0.37
CA ILE A 102 14.73 3.21 0.50
C ILE A 102 14.62 1.96 -0.35
N GLU A 103 15.64 1.12 -0.28
CA GLU A 103 15.67 -0.16 -0.99
C GLU A 103 14.78 -1.19 -0.29
N ILE A 104 14.06 -1.97 -1.10
CA ILE A 104 13.22 -3.03 -0.59
C ILE A 104 14.05 -4.32 -0.49
N PRO A 105 14.13 -4.94 0.69
CA PRO A 105 14.86 -6.18 0.87
C PRO A 105 14.29 -7.27 -0.04
N GLU A 106 15.17 -8.06 -0.68
CA GLU A 106 14.74 -9.20 -1.47
C GLU A 106 14.07 -10.24 -0.57
N VAL A 107 12.80 -10.52 -0.86
CA VAL A 107 12.10 -11.64 -0.22
C VAL A 107 12.53 -12.90 -0.95
N THR A 108 13.41 -13.69 -0.33
CA THR A 108 13.84 -14.99 -0.89
C THR A 108 12.62 -15.82 -1.32
N GLU A 109 12.68 -16.36 -2.54
CA GLU A 109 11.60 -16.82 -3.42
C GLU A 109 10.57 -17.84 -2.89
N ASN A 110 10.60 -18.21 -1.61
CA ASN A 110 9.59 -19.10 -1.01
C ASN A 110 8.27 -18.40 -0.66
N VAL A 111 8.08 -17.13 -1.04
CA VAL A 111 7.04 -16.26 -0.47
C VAL A 111 5.97 -15.78 -1.46
N VAL A 112 6.19 -15.77 -2.78
CA VAL A 112 5.16 -15.25 -3.70
C VAL A 112 4.48 -16.39 -4.46
N GLN A 113 3.46 -16.99 -3.86
CA GLN A 113 2.33 -17.50 -4.64
C GLN A 113 1.25 -16.41 -4.64
N GLU A 114 1.04 -15.80 -5.79
CA GLU A 114 -0.12 -14.95 -6.05
C GLU A 114 -1.41 -15.73 -5.77
N PRO A 115 -2.48 -15.11 -5.20
CA PRO A 115 -3.76 -15.79 -5.10
C PRO A 115 -4.35 -15.93 -6.51
N VAL A 116 -4.36 -17.18 -7.02
CA VAL A 116 -5.13 -17.57 -8.20
C VAL A 116 -6.58 -17.20 -7.97
N LYS A 117 -7.10 -16.25 -8.75
CA LYS A 117 -8.53 -15.96 -8.83
C LYS A 117 -9.22 -17.17 -9.46
N GLU A 118 -9.88 -17.98 -8.64
CA GLU A 118 -10.78 -19.04 -9.10
C GLU A 118 -12.01 -18.39 -9.74
N ASN A 119 -11.96 -18.21 -11.06
CA ASN A 119 -13.16 -17.93 -11.85
C ASN A 119 -13.98 -19.23 -11.93
N LYS A 120 -15.04 -19.34 -11.12
CA LYS A 120 -16.11 -20.30 -11.38
C LYS A 120 -17.02 -19.72 -12.47
N GLU A 121 -16.68 -19.99 -13.72
CA GLU A 121 -17.66 -19.91 -14.80
C GLU A 121 -18.71 -20.99 -14.58
N VAL A 122 -19.96 -20.54 -14.51
CA VAL A 122 -21.15 -21.36 -14.38
C VAL A 122 -21.41 -22.00 -15.73
N GLU A 123 -21.21 -23.32 -15.85
CA GLU A 123 -21.70 -24.10 -16.98
C GLU A 123 -23.24 -24.11 -16.96
N ASN A 124 -23.85 -23.18 -17.71
CA ASN A 124 -25.23 -23.30 -18.14
C ASN A 124 -25.29 -24.30 -19.29
N ASN A 125 -25.62 -25.54 -18.95
CA ASN A 125 -25.88 -26.63 -19.89
C ASN A 125 -27.26 -26.41 -20.54
N VAL A 126 -27.31 -25.73 -21.68
CA VAL A 126 -28.47 -25.77 -22.60
C VAL A 126 -28.27 -26.98 -23.50
N GLY A 127 -28.91 -28.09 -23.13
CA GLY A 127 -29.00 -29.25 -23.99
C GLY A 127 -29.76 -28.93 -25.27
N GLN A 128 -29.12 -29.15 -26.41
CA GLN A 128 -29.77 -29.39 -27.69
C GLN A 128 -29.57 -30.85 -28.11
N GLU A 129 -30.55 -31.33 -28.89
CA GLU A 129 -30.69 -32.63 -29.56
C GLU A 129 -31.26 -33.73 -28.63
N GLN A 130 -32.43 -34.33 -28.92
CA GLN A 130 -33.00 -34.73 -30.22
C GLN A 130 -34.49 -34.40 -30.35
#